data_AF-A0A7R7DMW7-F1
#
_entry.id   AF-A0A7R7DMW7-F1
#
_cell.length_a   1.000
_cell.length_b   1.000
_cell.length_c   1.000
_cell.angle_alpha   90.00
_cell.angle_beta   90.00
_cell.angle_gamma   90.00
#
_symmetry.space_group_name_H-M   'P 1'
#
loop_
_entity.id
_entity.type
_entity.pdbx_description
1 polymer ?
#
loop_
_entity_poly.entity_id
_entity_poly.type
_entity_poly.pdbx_seq_one_letter_code
_entity_poly.pdbx_strand_id
1 'polypeptide(L)'
;MPLFVYRLLTRLTFLRKWATPVVVVLFVFGTSWPLMAVAEPAGSALVRPANYWWYFTVTAATVGYGDMTPETALGRLVGGYVILGGIAALTTVFTNLVAALEQLRGRRTQGAITVSLAQHIVLIGYTPGRTERIVGQLLADDAASVVLCTWEEVTSHPMPERPVEFVRGDPTDGQVLRRAGCTGPGPCWSTPTTTTRRWRSRSPSTTCTGGRTWW
;
A
#
# COMPACT_ATOMS: atom_id res chain seq x y z
N MET A 1 -22.99 -14.96 -0.06
CA MET A 1 -21.98 -15.74 0.69
C MET A 1 -20.48 -15.45 0.38
N PRO A 2 -20.04 -14.67 -0.65
CA PRO A 2 -18.60 -14.45 -0.88
C PRO A 2 -17.98 -13.30 -0.05
N LEU A 3 -18.81 -12.36 0.45
CA LEU A 3 -18.34 -11.20 1.22
C LEU A 3 -17.82 -11.56 2.61
N PHE A 4 -18.37 -12.62 3.23
CA PHE A 4 -17.89 -13.10 4.54
C PHE A 4 -16.52 -13.76 4.39
N VAL A 5 -16.34 -14.54 3.32
CA VAL A 5 -15.06 -15.20 2.99
C VAL A 5 -13.97 -14.19 2.69
N TYR A 6 -14.27 -13.12 1.95
CA TYR A 6 -13.30 -12.05 1.66
C TYR A 6 -12.90 -11.25 2.90
N ARG A 7 -13.85 -10.96 3.81
CA ARG A 7 -13.57 -10.33 5.12
C ARG A 7 -12.77 -11.22 6.06
N LEU A 8 -13.00 -12.53 6.02
CA LEU A 8 -12.25 -13.50 6.80
C LEU A 8 -10.82 -13.68 6.25
N LEU A 9 -10.66 -13.75 4.93
CA LEU A 9 -9.35 -13.83 4.26
C LEU A 9 -8.49 -12.58 4.51
N THR A 10 -9.08 -11.39 4.44
CA THR A 10 -8.37 -10.13 4.75
C THR A 10 -8.00 -10.00 6.23
N ARG A 11 -8.79 -10.54 7.15
CA ARG A 11 -8.36 -10.70 8.55
C ARG A 11 -7.23 -11.71 8.68
N LEU A 12 -7.30 -12.86 8.00
CA LEU A 12 -6.24 -13.87 8.03
C LEU A 12 -4.91 -13.36 7.47
N THR A 13 -4.91 -12.56 6.39
CA THR A 13 -3.67 -11.98 5.84
C THR A 13 -3.08 -10.90 6.74
N PHE A 14 -3.93 -10.13 7.44
CA PHE A 14 -3.48 -9.22 8.49
C PHE A 14 -2.87 -9.98 9.67
N LEU A 15 -3.57 -11.01 10.19
CA LEU A 15 -3.02 -11.89 11.23
C LEU A 15 -1.68 -12.52 10.80
N ARG A 16 -1.54 -12.92 9.53
CA ARG A 16 -0.30 -13.53 9.02
C ARG A 16 0.88 -12.54 9.03
N LYS A 17 0.65 -11.25 8.72
CA LYS A 17 1.71 -10.23 8.78
C LYS A 17 2.20 -9.96 10.21
N TRP A 18 1.27 -9.93 11.17
CA TRP A 18 1.60 -9.76 12.59
C TRP A 18 2.13 -11.05 13.23
N ALA A 19 1.86 -12.21 12.64
CA ALA A 19 2.41 -13.48 13.09
C ALA A 19 3.94 -13.54 12.88
N THR A 20 4.48 -12.97 11.82
CA THR A 20 5.93 -13.03 11.52
C THR A 20 6.81 -12.55 12.67
N PRO A 21 6.67 -11.32 13.21
CA PRO A 21 7.50 -10.87 14.33
C PRO A 21 7.27 -11.71 15.59
N VAL A 22 6.04 -12.17 15.86
CA VAL A 22 5.73 -13.03 17.00
C VAL A 22 6.45 -14.38 16.89
N VAL A 23 6.44 -14.98 15.69
CA VAL A 23 7.14 -16.24 15.43
C VAL A 23 8.64 -16.08 15.60
N VAL A 24 9.23 -14.98 15.11
CA VAL A 24 10.66 -14.69 15.31
C VAL A 24 10.99 -14.57 16.80
N VAL A 25 10.20 -13.80 17.56
CA VAL A 25 10.42 -13.63 19.01
C VAL A 25 10.32 -14.96 19.76
N LEU A 26 9.28 -15.75 19.49
CA LEU A 26 9.09 -17.06 20.12
C LEU A 26 10.19 -18.05 19.73
N PHE A 27 10.63 -18.02 18.47
CA PHE A 27 11.74 -18.84 18.01
C PHE A 27 13.04 -18.49 18.73
N VAL A 28 13.40 -17.20 18.77
CA VAL A 28 14.62 -16.74 19.45
C VAL A 28 14.52 -17.07 20.94
N PHE A 29 13.40 -16.79 21.61
CA PHE A 29 13.19 -17.12 23.02
C PHE A 29 13.34 -18.62 23.30
N GLY A 30 12.71 -19.45 22.48
CA GLY A 30 12.72 -20.90 22.62
C GLY A 30 14.10 -21.53 22.37
N THR A 31 14.92 -20.93 21.50
CA THR A 31 16.29 -21.40 21.26
C THR A 31 17.30 -20.81 22.25
N SER A 32 17.13 -19.55 22.65
CA SER A 32 18.10 -18.84 23.50
C SER A 32 18.00 -19.23 24.98
N TRP A 33 16.81 -19.57 25.48
CA TRP A 33 16.64 -20.02 26.87
C TRP A 33 17.42 -21.30 27.20
N PRO A 34 17.28 -22.42 26.46
CA PRO A 34 18.06 -23.62 26.73
C PRO A 34 19.57 -23.40 26.51
N LEU A 35 19.95 -22.58 25.52
CA LEU A 35 21.36 -22.19 25.34
C LEU A 35 21.90 -21.45 26.57
N MET A 36 21.12 -20.53 27.14
CA MET A 36 21.51 -19.82 28.36
C MET A 36 21.56 -20.77 29.57
N ALA A 37 20.64 -21.72 29.68
CA ALA A 37 20.62 -22.71 30.75
C ALA A 37 21.83 -23.64 30.76
N VAL A 38 22.45 -23.88 29.59
CA VAL A 38 23.68 -24.67 29.46
C VAL A 38 24.94 -23.80 29.63
N ALA A 39 24.88 -22.54 29.18
CA ALA A 39 26.02 -21.63 29.23
C ALA A 39 26.29 -21.07 30.63
N GLU A 40 25.24 -20.87 31.43
CA GLU A 40 25.32 -20.33 32.79
C GLU A 40 25.33 -21.45 33.86
N PRO A 41 26.02 -21.27 35.00
CA PRO A 41 26.00 -22.24 36.09
C PRO A 41 24.58 -22.43 36.64
N ALA A 42 24.21 -23.67 37.00
CA ALA A 42 22.86 -24.04 37.46
C ALA A 42 22.34 -23.27 38.71
N GLY A 43 23.22 -22.56 39.42
CA GLY A 43 22.86 -21.72 40.56
C GLY A 43 22.48 -20.28 40.21
N SER A 44 22.65 -19.83 38.96
CA SER A 44 22.42 -18.44 38.60
C SER A 44 20.92 -18.12 38.51
N ALA A 45 20.54 -16.95 39.01
CA ALA A 45 19.15 -16.50 39.01
C ALA A 45 18.60 -16.35 37.57
N LEU A 46 19.46 -16.13 36.59
CA LEU A 46 19.15 -15.92 35.17
C LEU A 46 18.57 -17.15 34.47
N VAL A 47 18.93 -18.37 34.89
CA VAL A 47 18.47 -19.61 34.24
C VAL A 47 16.99 -19.89 34.53
N ARG A 48 16.48 -19.36 35.65
CA ARG A 48 15.07 -19.54 36.05
C ARG A 48 14.13 -18.94 34.99
N PRO A 49 13.10 -19.67 34.53
CA PRO A 49 12.24 -19.23 33.43
C PRO A 49 11.63 -17.83 33.64
N ALA A 50 11.19 -17.51 34.86
CA ALA A 50 10.61 -16.21 35.18
C ALA A 50 11.61 -15.04 35.02
N ASN A 51 12.85 -15.26 35.44
CA ASN A 51 13.92 -14.27 35.37
C ASN A 51 14.46 -14.15 33.94
N TYR A 52 14.59 -15.27 33.24
CA TYR A 52 14.99 -15.29 31.84
C TYR A 52 13.99 -14.55 30.95
N TRP A 53 12.69 -14.75 31.17
CA TRP A 53 11.63 -14.01 30.47
C TRP A 53 11.76 -12.50 30.64
N TRP A 54 12.04 -12.05 31.87
CA TRP A 54 12.28 -10.63 32.16
C TRP A 54 13.53 -10.12 31.44
N TYR A 55 14.67 -10.81 31.60
CA TYR A 55 15.92 -10.49 30.92
C TYR A 55 15.74 -10.40 29.40
N PHE A 56 15.09 -11.39 28.80
CA PHE A 56 14.83 -11.44 27.37
C PHE A 56 13.96 -10.27 26.93
N THR A 57 12.89 -9.96 27.66
CA THR A 57 11.99 -8.85 27.33
C THR A 57 12.72 -7.50 27.38
N VAL A 58 13.48 -7.25 28.44
CA VAL A 58 14.25 -6.01 28.65
C VAL A 58 15.35 -5.87 27.59
N THR A 59 16.01 -6.97 27.24
CA THR A 59 17.10 -7.00 26.24
C THR A 59 16.55 -6.87 24.83
N ALA A 60 15.51 -7.64 24.46
CA ALA A 60 14.89 -7.60 23.14
C ALA A 60 14.19 -6.27 22.87
N ALA A 61 13.64 -5.63 23.91
CA ALA A 61 13.10 -4.27 23.83
C ALA A 61 14.19 -3.18 23.82
N THR A 62 15.48 -3.54 23.87
CA THR A 62 16.63 -2.62 23.90
C THR A 62 16.65 -1.66 25.08
N VAL A 63 15.95 -1.98 26.17
CA VAL A 63 15.92 -1.17 27.40
C VAL A 63 17.19 -1.38 28.21
N GLY A 64 17.58 -2.65 28.43
CA GLY A 64 18.84 -3.01 29.04
C GLY A 64 19.05 -2.46 30.46
N TYR A 65 18.15 -2.76 31.41
CA TYR A 65 18.28 -2.30 32.81
C TYR A 65 19.59 -2.70 33.48
N GLY A 66 20.22 -3.80 33.04
CA GLY A 66 21.48 -4.30 33.60
C GLY A 66 21.34 -4.98 34.97
N ASP A 67 20.11 -5.21 35.42
CA ASP A 67 19.77 -5.93 36.66
C ASP A 67 20.09 -7.43 36.56
N MET A 68 19.94 -8.00 35.36
CA MET A 68 20.30 -9.39 35.07
C MET A 68 21.18 -9.42 33.82
N THR A 69 22.40 -9.93 33.94
CA THR A 69 23.31 -10.10 32.79
C THR A 69 24.11 -11.41 32.91
N PRO A 70 24.37 -12.10 31.80
CA PRO A 70 25.17 -13.32 31.82
C PRO A 70 26.61 -13.03 32.28
N GLU A 71 27.07 -13.81 33.24
CA GLU A 71 28.40 -13.67 33.85
C GLU A 71 29.45 -14.41 33.01
N THR A 72 29.05 -15.51 32.36
CA THR A 72 29.94 -16.37 31.58
C THR A 72 30.22 -15.82 30.17
N ALA A 73 31.39 -16.15 29.62
CA ALA A 73 31.73 -15.79 28.24
C ALA A 73 30.76 -16.38 27.21
N LEU A 74 30.33 -17.63 27.42
CA LEU A 74 29.32 -18.29 26.57
C LEU A 74 27.95 -17.63 26.73
N GLY A 75 27.53 -17.30 27.95
CA GLY A 75 26.26 -16.61 28.20
C GLY A 75 26.22 -15.23 27.51
N ARG A 76 27.36 -14.52 27.45
CA ARG A 76 27.47 -13.26 26.69
C ARG A 76 27.31 -13.43 25.19
N LEU A 77 27.80 -14.54 24.61
CA LEU A 77 27.56 -14.86 23.19
C LEU A 77 26.07 -15.13 22.93
N VAL A 78 25.41 -15.87 23.84
CA VAL A 78 23.95 -16.08 23.78
C VAL A 78 23.20 -14.75 23.93
N GLY A 79 23.64 -13.88 24.84
CA GLY A 79 23.10 -12.52 24.99
C GLY A 79 23.23 -11.71 23.70
N GLY A 80 24.37 -11.78 23.02
CA GLY A 80 24.56 -11.17 21.70
C GLY A 80 23.58 -11.69 20.65
N TYR A 81 23.33 -13.01 20.63
CA TYR A 81 22.30 -13.61 19.77
C TYR A 81 20.89 -13.07 20.09
N VAL A 82 20.54 -12.92 21.38
CA VAL A 82 19.26 -12.34 21.80
C VAL A 82 19.13 -10.88 21.35
N ILE A 83 20.20 -10.09 21.45
CA ILE A 83 20.20 -8.69 21.00
C ILE A 83 19.93 -8.61 19.49
N LEU A 84 20.66 -9.38 18.68
CA LEU A 84 20.45 -9.42 17.23
C LEU A 84 19.03 -9.88 16.86
N GLY A 85 18.52 -10.91 17.54
CA GLY A 85 17.16 -11.40 17.35
C GLY A 85 16.10 -10.36 17.74
N GLY A 86 16.30 -9.65 18.85
CA GLY A 86 15.42 -8.58 19.32
C GLY A 86 15.35 -7.41 18.33
N ILE A 87 16.50 -6.96 17.82
CA ILE A 87 16.57 -5.91 16.80
C ILE A 87 15.82 -6.34 15.54
N ALA A 88 16.06 -7.55 15.04
CA ALA A 88 15.37 -8.07 13.85
C ALA A 88 13.84 -8.12 14.02
N ALA A 89 13.38 -8.54 15.21
CA ALA A 89 11.96 -8.54 15.55
C ALA A 89 11.38 -7.11 15.57
N LEU A 90 12.04 -6.18 16.26
CA LEU A 90 11.62 -4.77 16.35
C LEU A 90 11.56 -4.10 14.98
N THR A 91 12.57 -4.31 14.12
CA THR A 91 12.58 -3.79 12.76
C THR A 91 11.38 -4.30 11.97
N THR A 92 11.08 -5.60 12.07
CA THR A 92 9.94 -6.21 11.37
C THR A 92 8.61 -5.61 11.84
N VAL A 93 8.46 -5.39 13.15
CA VAL A 93 7.27 -4.72 13.72
C VAL A 93 7.15 -3.30 13.16
N PHE A 94 8.25 -2.55 13.11
CA PHE A 94 8.26 -1.18 12.60
C PHE A 94 7.90 -1.14 11.11
N THR A 95 8.46 -2.00 10.28
CA THR A 95 8.12 -2.12 8.86
C THR A 95 6.64 -2.41 8.66
N ASN A 96 6.08 -3.35 9.45
CA ASN A 96 4.67 -3.66 9.41
C ASN A 96 3.79 -2.48 9.87
N LEU A 97 4.24 -1.73 10.87
CA LEU A 97 3.54 -0.53 11.36
C LEU A 97 3.49 0.55 10.29
N VAL A 98 4.61 0.83 9.62
CA VAL A 98 4.67 1.79 8.51
C VAL A 98 3.73 1.35 7.38
N ALA A 99 3.80 0.09 6.97
CA ALA A 99 2.90 -0.45 5.94
C ALA A 99 1.42 -0.36 6.35
N ALA A 100 1.10 -0.56 7.63
CA ALA A 100 -0.26 -0.41 8.14
C ALA A 100 -0.72 1.06 8.12
N LEU A 101 0.14 2.00 8.51
CA LEU A 101 -0.15 3.44 8.45
C LEU A 101 -0.32 3.92 7.02
N GLU A 102 0.49 3.44 6.08
CA GLU A 102 0.34 3.69 4.65
C GLU A 102 -0.99 3.15 4.13
N GLN A 103 -1.42 1.95 4.55
CA GLN A 103 -2.73 1.42 4.17
C GLN A 103 -3.89 2.24 4.75
N LEU A 104 -3.74 2.80 5.95
CA LEU A 104 -4.75 3.66 6.56
C LEU A 104 -4.82 5.03 5.87
N ARG A 105 -3.67 5.65 5.57
CA ARG A 105 -3.57 6.95 4.88
C ARG A 105 -3.88 6.86 3.39
N GLY A 106 -3.47 5.77 2.75
CA GLY A 106 -3.52 5.56 1.29
C GLY A 106 -4.93 5.35 0.72
N ARG A 107 -5.95 5.06 1.54
CA ARG A 107 -7.31 4.83 1.02
C ARG A 107 -7.94 6.05 0.33
N ARG A 108 -7.54 7.27 0.71
CA ARG A 108 -7.97 8.52 0.04
C ARG A 108 -7.04 8.93 -1.09
N THR A 109 -5.73 8.74 -0.93
CA THR A 109 -4.71 9.29 -1.85
C THR A 109 -4.33 8.34 -3.00
N GLN A 110 -4.58 7.03 -2.86
CA GLN A 110 -4.31 6.01 -3.90
C GLN A 110 -5.52 5.78 -4.81
N GLY A 111 -6.49 6.69 -4.80
CA GLY A 111 -7.66 6.64 -5.67
C GLY A 111 -8.49 5.36 -5.54
N ALA A 112 -8.57 4.84 -4.33
CA ALA A 112 -9.20 3.56 -4.06
C ALA A 112 -10.71 3.67 -3.75
N ILE A 113 -11.27 4.88 -3.81
CA ILE A 113 -12.66 5.16 -3.51
C ILE A 113 -13.47 4.89 -4.77
N THR A 114 -14.51 4.05 -4.64
CA THR A 114 -15.54 3.91 -5.67
C THR A 114 -16.34 5.19 -5.72
N VAL A 115 -16.22 5.92 -6.83
CA VAL A 115 -16.94 7.16 -7.05
C VAL A 115 -18.42 6.83 -7.23
N SER A 116 -19.26 7.29 -6.31
CA SER A 116 -20.73 7.21 -6.37
C SER A 116 -21.32 8.59 -6.64
N LEU A 117 -20.73 9.33 -7.58
CA LEU A 117 -21.29 10.57 -8.08
C LEU A 117 -22.29 10.22 -9.20
N ALA A 118 -23.47 10.85 -9.18
CA ALA A 118 -24.38 10.84 -10.30
C ALA A 118 -23.97 11.99 -11.24
N GLN A 119 -23.75 11.70 -12.53
CA GLN A 119 -23.32 12.65 -13.56
C GLN A 119 -21.91 13.26 -13.35
N HIS A 120 -20.88 12.45 -13.60
CA HIS A 120 -19.48 12.87 -13.55
C HIS A 120 -18.73 12.60 -14.86
N ILE A 121 -17.70 13.41 -15.14
CA ILE A 121 -16.81 13.24 -16.29
C ILE A 121 -15.56 12.48 -15.83
N VAL A 122 -15.29 11.33 -16.46
CA VAL A 122 -14.07 10.56 -16.21
C VAL A 122 -12.97 10.98 -17.18
N LEU A 123 -11.88 11.53 -16.66
CA LEU A 123 -10.69 11.90 -17.42
C LEU A 123 -9.64 10.80 -17.25
N ILE A 124 -9.32 10.11 -18.34
CA ILE A 124 -8.35 8.99 -18.35
C ILE A 124 -6.98 9.51 -18.77
N GLY A 125 -5.98 9.23 -17.94
CA GLY A 125 -4.59 9.63 -18.15
C GLY A 125 -4.29 11.00 -17.54
N TYR A 126 -3.07 11.12 -17.03
CA TYR A 126 -2.53 12.37 -16.50
C TYR A 126 -1.28 12.76 -17.28
N THR A 127 -1.28 13.98 -17.79
CA THR A 127 -0.11 14.64 -18.35
C THR A 127 0.06 15.95 -17.59
N PRO A 128 1.20 16.15 -16.88
CA PRO A 128 1.46 17.36 -16.12
C PRO A 128 1.20 18.63 -16.95
N GLY A 129 0.54 19.62 -16.34
CA GLY A 129 0.20 20.91 -16.97
C GLY A 129 -0.91 20.88 -18.04
N ARG A 130 -1.05 19.81 -18.84
CA ARG A 130 -2.13 19.70 -19.85
C ARG A 130 -3.46 19.28 -19.22
N THR A 131 -3.44 18.18 -18.46
CA THR A 131 -4.62 17.64 -17.79
C THR A 131 -5.15 18.65 -16.75
N GLU A 132 -4.26 19.33 -16.04
CA GLU A 132 -4.62 20.32 -15.02
C GLU A 132 -5.35 21.54 -15.57
N ARG A 133 -5.00 21.97 -16.79
CA ARG A 133 -5.70 23.05 -17.50
C ARG A 133 -7.09 22.61 -17.94
N ILE A 134 -7.22 21.40 -18.48
CA ILE A 134 -8.51 20.83 -18.89
C ILE A 134 -9.44 20.70 -17.68
N VAL A 135 -8.94 20.16 -16.57
CA VAL A 135 -9.67 20.07 -15.31
C VAL A 135 -10.05 21.45 -14.80
N GLY A 136 -9.16 22.44 -14.87
CA GLY A 136 -9.46 23.82 -14.47
C GLY A 136 -10.61 24.44 -15.28
N GLN A 137 -10.68 24.16 -16.58
CA GLN A 137 -11.77 24.62 -17.43
C GLN A 137 -13.09 23.92 -17.12
N LEU A 138 -13.05 22.60 -16.90
CA LEU A 138 -14.24 21.81 -16.57
C LEU A 138 -14.84 22.20 -15.22
N LEU A 139 -14.00 22.50 -14.23
CA LEU A 139 -14.44 22.96 -12.91
C LEU A 139 -14.98 24.41 -12.94
N ALA A 140 -14.52 25.24 -13.88
CA ALA A 140 -14.99 26.62 -14.01
C ALA A 140 -16.40 26.73 -14.63
N ASP A 141 -16.85 25.70 -15.34
CA ASP A 141 -18.16 25.65 -16.00
C ASP A 141 -19.28 25.12 -15.07
N ASP A 142 -18.94 24.76 -13.82
CA ASP A 142 -19.84 24.22 -12.76
C ASP A 142 -20.72 23.01 -13.17
N ALA A 143 -20.44 22.43 -14.34
CA ALA A 143 -21.36 21.54 -15.04
C ALA A 143 -21.19 20.04 -14.72
N ALA A 144 -20.10 19.63 -14.08
CA ALA A 144 -19.91 18.23 -13.71
C ALA A 144 -18.83 18.04 -12.63
N SER A 145 -19.06 17.07 -11.76
CA SER A 145 -18.00 16.52 -10.92
C SER A 145 -16.99 15.77 -11.80
N VAL A 146 -15.69 15.96 -11.56
CA VAL A 146 -14.61 15.39 -12.40
C VAL A 146 -13.91 14.27 -11.65
N VAL A 147 -13.75 13.12 -12.30
CA VAL A 147 -12.99 11.97 -11.82
C VAL A 147 -11.75 11.78 -12.67
N LEU A 148 -10.57 11.86 -12.07
CA LEU A 148 -9.29 11.65 -12.74
C LEU A 148 -8.82 10.20 -12.54
N CYS A 149 -8.80 9.43 -13.62
CA CYS A 149 -8.22 8.09 -13.67
C CYS A 149 -6.78 8.14 -14.15
N THR A 150 -5.82 7.74 -13.33
CA THR A 150 -4.40 7.73 -13.71
C THR A 150 -3.80 6.35 -13.66
N TRP A 151 -2.76 6.16 -14.48
CA TRP A 151 -1.91 4.98 -14.47
C TRP A 151 -1.26 4.76 -13.11
N GLU A 152 -0.82 3.52 -12.87
CA GLU A 152 -0.19 3.13 -11.61
C GLU A 152 1.08 3.94 -11.28
N GLU A 153 1.75 4.49 -12.28
CA GLU A 153 2.94 5.33 -12.14
C GLU A 153 2.69 6.60 -11.33
N VAL A 154 1.45 7.13 -11.35
CA VAL A 154 1.07 8.30 -10.57
C VAL A 154 0.72 7.85 -9.15
N THR A 155 1.69 7.94 -8.24
CA THR A 155 1.61 7.39 -6.88
C THR A 155 0.71 8.18 -5.93
N SER A 156 0.49 9.47 -6.20
CA SER A 156 -0.25 10.39 -5.35
C SER A 156 -1.24 11.23 -6.15
N HIS A 157 -2.26 11.73 -5.48
CA HIS A 157 -3.26 12.64 -6.06
C HIS A 157 -2.55 13.88 -6.65
N PRO A 158 -2.55 14.10 -7.97
CA PRO A 158 -1.77 15.18 -8.59
C PRO A 158 -2.35 16.57 -8.34
N MET A 159 -3.64 16.65 -7.96
CA MET A 159 -4.36 17.92 -7.78
C MET A 159 -5.15 18.00 -6.45
N PRO A 160 -4.50 17.81 -5.27
CA PRO A 160 -5.21 17.61 -4.00
C PRO A 160 -6.01 18.84 -3.54
N GLU A 161 -5.68 20.03 -4.04
CA GLU A 161 -6.34 21.29 -3.70
C GLU A 161 -7.61 21.56 -4.54
N ARG A 162 -7.90 20.73 -5.54
CA ARG A 162 -9.08 20.88 -6.40
C ARG A 162 -10.15 19.84 -6.06
N PRO A 163 -11.45 20.15 -6.24
CA PRO A 163 -12.56 19.24 -5.99
C PRO A 163 -12.67 18.18 -7.11
N VAL A 164 -11.63 17.35 -7.24
CA VAL A 164 -11.52 16.30 -8.24
C VAL A 164 -11.37 14.98 -7.50
N GLU A 165 -12.15 13.97 -7.87
CA GLU A 165 -11.94 12.63 -7.32
C GLU A 165 -10.87 11.90 -8.11
N PHE A 166 -10.01 11.16 -7.42
CA PHE A 166 -8.89 10.46 -8.03
C PHE A 166 -9.13 8.96 -7.98
N VAL A 167 -8.85 8.27 -9.09
CA VAL A 167 -8.86 6.81 -9.19
C VAL A 167 -7.54 6.36 -9.80
N ARG A 168 -6.85 5.44 -9.13
CA ARG A 168 -5.57 4.90 -9.59
C ARG A 168 -5.75 3.47 -10.06
N GLY A 169 -5.18 3.16 -11.22
CA GLY A 169 -5.12 1.81 -11.77
C GLY A 169 -5.01 1.83 -13.29
N ASP A 170 -4.75 0.68 -13.88
CA ASP A 170 -4.78 0.54 -15.33
C ASP A 170 -6.20 0.82 -15.86
N PRO A 171 -6.41 1.86 -16.69
CA PRO A 171 -7.72 2.15 -17.28
C PRO A 171 -8.21 1.07 -18.25
N THR A 172 -7.36 0.10 -18.61
CA THR A 172 -7.71 -1.10 -19.39
C THR A 172 -8.41 -2.15 -18.52
N ASP A 173 -8.25 -2.10 -17.20
CA ASP A 173 -8.92 -3.01 -16.26
C ASP A 173 -10.38 -2.56 -16.01
N GLY A 174 -11.33 -3.43 -16.34
CA GLY A 174 -12.75 -3.21 -16.09
C GLY A 174 -13.09 -2.99 -14.61
N GLN A 175 -12.29 -3.50 -13.66
CA GLN A 175 -12.47 -3.20 -12.24
C GLN A 175 -12.15 -1.74 -11.92
N VAL A 176 -11.13 -1.17 -12.54
CA VAL A 176 -10.74 0.25 -12.37
C VAL A 176 -11.81 1.16 -12.96
N LEU A 177 -12.33 0.83 -14.15
CA LEU A 177 -13.43 1.58 -14.77
C LEU A 177 -14.73 1.53 -13.93
N ARG A 178 -15.06 0.37 -13.35
CA ARG A 178 -16.19 0.27 -12.41
C ARG A 178 -15.99 1.13 -11.17
N ARG A 179 -14.76 1.24 -10.67
CA ARG A 179 -14.43 2.11 -9.52
C ARG A 179 -14.51 3.59 -9.88
N ALA A 180 -14.21 3.94 -11.13
CA ALA A 180 -14.41 5.27 -11.69
C ALA A 180 -15.88 5.61 -11.99
N GLY A 181 -16.83 4.74 -11.63
CA GLY A 181 -18.26 4.95 -11.84
C GLY A 181 -18.78 4.54 -13.22
N CYS A 182 -17.96 3.93 -14.07
CA CYS A 182 -18.40 3.33 -15.32
C CYS A 182 -19.08 1.98 -15.02
N THR A 183 -20.37 1.98 -14.67
CA THR A 183 -21.15 0.76 -14.44
C THR A 183 -22.28 0.62 -15.47
N GLY A 184 -22.19 -0.40 -16.33
CA GLY A 184 -23.30 -0.82 -17.19
C GLY A 184 -22.95 -2.04 -18.07
N PRO A 185 -23.80 -3.09 -18.15
CA PRO A 185 -23.68 -4.16 -19.13
C PRO A 185 -24.32 -3.69 -20.44
N GLY A 186 -23.51 -3.15 -21.34
CA GLY A 186 -23.98 -2.65 -22.64
C GLY A 186 -22.91 -1.81 -23.31
N PRO A 187 -22.90 -1.71 -24.65
CA PRO A 187 -21.79 -1.18 -25.40
C PRO A 187 -21.60 0.29 -25.04
N CYS A 188 -20.55 0.60 -24.28
CA CYS A 188 -20.06 1.97 -24.06
C CYS A 188 -19.42 2.58 -25.33
N TRP A 189 -19.92 2.14 -26.49
CA TRP A 189 -19.66 2.58 -27.85
C TRP A 189 -20.97 2.91 -28.59
N SER A 190 -22.06 3.26 -27.91
CA SER A 190 -23.21 3.88 -28.60
C SER A 190 -24.20 4.53 -27.64
N THR A 191 -24.10 5.84 -27.45
CA THR A 191 -25.09 6.82 -27.96
C THR A 191 -24.70 8.25 -27.53
N PRO A 192 -25.12 9.27 -28.31
CA PRO A 192 -24.39 10.52 -28.44
C PRO A 192 -24.97 11.60 -27.52
N THR A 193 -24.33 11.85 -26.39
CA THR A 193 -24.43 13.18 -25.74
C THR A 193 -23.16 13.55 -24.98
N THR A 194 -22.13 12.72 -25.07
CA THR A 194 -20.79 13.04 -24.57
C THR A 194 -20.02 13.67 -25.73
N THR A 195 -19.72 14.96 -25.62
CA THR A 195 -18.78 15.64 -26.52
C THR A 195 -17.37 15.10 -26.28
N THR A 196 -17.12 13.86 -26.67
CA THR A 196 -15.77 13.37 -26.93
C THR A 196 -15.28 14.08 -28.18
N ARG A 197 -14.76 15.30 -28.01
CA ARG A 197 -13.97 15.98 -29.03
C ARG A 197 -12.68 15.19 -29.22
N ARG A 198 -12.74 14.19 -30.12
CA ARG A 198 -11.57 13.47 -30.62
C ARG A 198 -10.72 14.46 -31.40
N TRP A 199 -9.80 15.14 -30.72
CA TRP A 199 -8.80 16.00 -31.34
C TRP A 199 -7.81 15.12 -32.14
N ARG A 200 -8.17 14.88 -33.40
CA ARG A 200 -7.24 14.35 -34.41
C ARG A 200 -6.29 15.49 -34.77
N SER A 201 -5.03 15.38 -34.34
CA SER A 201 -3.96 16.28 -34.75
C SER A 201 -3.84 16.26 -36.28
N ARG A 202 -4.21 17.37 -36.94
CA ARG A 202 -3.69 17.69 -38.28
C ARG A 202 -2.46 18.57 -38.06
N SER A 203 -1.28 17.98 -38.20
CA SER A 203 -0.08 18.72 -38.54
C SER A 203 -0.15 19.11 -40.03
N PRO A 204 0.42 20.28 -40.41
CA PRO A 204 0.41 20.75 -41.79
C PRO A 204 1.63 20.17 -42.54
N SER A 205 1.43 19.65 -43.75
CA SER A 205 2.44 19.69 -44.83
C SER A 205 1.95 19.01 -46.12
N THR A 206 2.20 19.73 -47.21
CA THR A 206 2.54 19.27 -48.57
C THR A 206 1.53 18.47 -49.40
N THR A 207 0.88 19.19 -50.31
CA THR A 207 0.94 19.01 -51.77
C THR A 207 1.46 17.67 -52.30
N CYS A 208 0.58 16.90 -52.96
CA CYS A 208 0.89 16.15 -54.18
C CYS A 208 -0.41 15.85 -54.96
N THR A 209 -0.56 16.61 -56.05
CA THR A 209 -1.15 16.26 -57.35
C THR A 209 -1.56 14.80 -57.61
N GLY A 210 -2.75 14.63 -58.18
CA GLY A 210 -2.93 13.78 -59.38
C GLY A 210 -3.93 12.61 -59.30
N GLY A 211 -5.13 12.83 -59.86
CA GLY A 211 -5.66 11.94 -60.90
C GLY A 211 -6.78 10.93 -60.56
N ARG A 212 -7.90 11.10 -61.30
CA ARG A 212 -8.82 10.06 -61.87
C ARG A 212 -9.88 9.44 -60.94
N THR A 213 -11.15 9.88 -61.03
CA THR A 213 -12.27 9.52 -61.95
C THR A 213 -13.14 8.37 -61.46
N TRP A 214 -14.36 8.75 -61.07
CA TRP A 214 -15.67 8.13 -61.31
C TRP A 214 -15.71 6.73 -61.94
N TRP A 215 -16.33 5.78 -61.23
CA TRP A 215 -17.60 5.13 -61.59
C TRP A 215 -18.38 4.84 -60.31
#